data_AF-J9DY43-F1
#
_entry.id   AF-J9DY43-F1
#
_cell.length_a   1.000
_cell.length_b   1.000
_cell.length_c   1.000
_cell.angle_alpha   90.00
_cell.angle_beta   90.00
_cell.angle_gamma   90.00
#
_symmetry.space_group_name_H-M   'P 1'
#
loop_
_entity.id
_entity.type
_entity.pdbx_description
1 polymer ?
#
loop_
_entity_poly.entity_id
_entity_poly.type
_entity_poly.pdbx_seq_one_letter_code
_entity_poly.pdbx_strand_id
1 'polypeptide(L)'
;IVFNTFSKGEWGKEERKSNPYKKGDDIDIRIRAHDSKYTIYVDQKEVKEYEHRVPLSSVTHFSIDGDVLITYIHWGGKYYPVPYESGLSGDGLVPGKSLLIFATPEKKGKRFHINLLKKNGDIALHFNPRFDEKV
;
A
#
# COMPACT_ATOMS: atom_id res chain seq x y z
N ILE A 1 7.67 -7.67 -15.95
CA ILE A 1 7.05 -8.28 -14.75
C ILE A 1 6.05 -9.33 -15.23
N VAL A 2 6.16 -10.55 -14.70
CA VAL A 2 5.30 -11.69 -15.06
C VAL A 2 4.48 -12.08 -13.84
N PHE A 3 3.20 -12.36 -14.04
CA PHE A 3 2.25 -12.79 -13.00
C PHE A 3 1.68 -14.14 -13.41
N ASN A 4 1.58 -15.07 -12.47
CA ASN A 4 0.98 -16.37 -12.72
C ASN A 4 0.44 -16.99 -11.42
N THR A 5 -0.30 -18.07 -11.56
CA THR A 5 -0.79 -18.91 -10.46
C THR A 5 -0.38 -20.34 -10.72
N PHE A 6 0.28 -20.95 -9.75
CA PHE A 6 0.50 -22.39 -9.70
C PHE A 6 -0.63 -23.02 -8.90
N SER A 7 -1.32 -24.00 -9.47
CA SER A 7 -2.41 -24.70 -8.78
C SER A 7 -2.52 -26.13 -9.29
N LYS A 8 -2.85 -27.08 -8.40
CA LYS A 8 -3.01 -28.50 -8.74
C LYS A 8 -1.81 -29.11 -9.48
N GLY A 9 -0.59 -28.66 -9.16
CA GLY A 9 0.64 -29.19 -9.76
C GLY A 9 1.07 -28.53 -11.07
N GLU A 10 0.33 -27.53 -11.57
CA GLU A 10 0.61 -26.90 -12.87
C GLU A 10 0.61 -25.37 -12.80
N TRP A 11 1.41 -24.76 -13.68
CA TRP A 11 1.39 -23.31 -13.92
C TRP A 11 0.26 -22.96 -14.89
N GLY A 12 -0.50 -21.92 -14.55
CA GLY A 12 -1.51 -21.36 -15.44
C GLY A 12 -0.91 -20.49 -16.56
N LYS A 13 -1.79 -19.79 -17.28
CA LYS A 13 -1.41 -18.82 -18.32
C LYS A 13 -0.78 -17.57 -17.70
N GLU A 14 0.41 -17.20 -18.17
CA GLU A 14 1.08 -15.98 -17.71
C GLU A 14 0.35 -14.70 -18.13
N GLU A 15 0.42 -13.70 -17.27
CA GLU A 15 0.09 -12.32 -17.59
C GLU A 15 1.33 -11.44 -17.46
N ARG A 16 1.53 -10.53 -18.40
CA ARG A 16 2.79 -9.76 -18.51
C ARG A 16 2.54 -8.26 -18.49
N LYS A 17 3.44 -7.53 -17.83
CA LYS A 17 3.57 -6.07 -17.89
C LYS A 17 5.02 -5.67 -18.12
N SER A 18 5.23 -4.50 -18.71
CA SER A 18 6.56 -3.93 -18.87
C SER A 18 7.27 -3.84 -17.51
N ASN A 19 8.58 -4.08 -17.49
CA ASN A 19 9.40 -3.83 -16.32
C ASN A 19 9.90 -2.37 -16.38
N PRO A 20 9.53 -1.48 -15.44
CA PRO A 20 10.06 -0.13 -15.43
C PRO A 20 11.48 -0.04 -14.89
N TYR A 21 11.94 -1.05 -14.15
CA TYR A 21 13.25 -1.07 -13.50
C TYR A 21 14.38 -1.49 -14.44
N LYS A 22 15.55 -0.89 -14.22
CA LYS A 22 16.84 -1.32 -14.78
C LYS A 22 17.64 -2.06 -13.71
N LYS A 23 18.68 -2.77 -14.15
CA LYS A 23 19.58 -3.50 -13.23
C LYS A 23 20.28 -2.50 -12.30
N GLY A 24 20.16 -2.73 -10.99
CA GLY A 24 20.75 -1.90 -9.95
C GLY A 24 19.82 -0.83 -9.38
N ASP A 25 18.61 -0.65 -9.94
CA ASP A 25 17.61 0.25 -9.36
C ASP A 25 17.02 -0.36 -8.07
N ASP A 26 16.68 0.51 -7.12
CA ASP A 26 15.82 0.14 -6.00
C ASP A 26 14.41 -0.20 -6.51
N ILE A 27 13.72 -1.09 -5.80
CA ILE A 27 12.38 -1.54 -6.16
C ILE A 27 11.36 -1.27 -5.04
N ASP A 28 10.19 -0.75 -5.40
CA ASP A 28 9.00 -0.68 -4.54
C ASP A 28 7.86 -1.44 -5.21
N ILE A 29 7.54 -2.62 -4.69
CA ILE A 29 6.40 -3.44 -5.15
C ILE A 29 5.41 -3.59 -4.00
N ARG A 30 4.16 -3.21 -4.24
CA ARG A 30 3.07 -3.35 -3.27
C ARG A 30 1.94 -4.15 -3.87
N ILE A 31 1.41 -5.10 -3.12
CA ILE A 31 0.32 -5.97 -3.54
C ILE A 31 -0.82 -5.78 -2.54
N ARG A 32 -1.96 -5.26 -3.02
CA ARG A 32 -3.17 -5.10 -2.21
C ARG A 32 -4.19 -6.16 -2.62
N ALA A 33 -4.62 -6.97 -1.65
CA ALA A 33 -5.72 -7.90 -1.87
C ALA A 33 -7.08 -7.18 -1.79
N HIS A 34 -7.95 -7.50 -2.74
CA HIS A 34 -9.37 -7.18 -2.76
C HIS A 34 -10.17 -8.49 -2.86
N ASP A 35 -11.50 -8.41 -2.77
CA ASP A 35 -12.36 -9.60 -2.75
C ASP A 35 -12.29 -10.40 -4.07
N SER A 36 -12.06 -9.73 -5.20
CA SER A 36 -12.03 -10.35 -6.54
C SER A 36 -10.65 -10.42 -7.20
N LYS A 37 -9.67 -9.65 -6.70
CA LYS A 37 -8.38 -9.46 -7.37
C LYS A 37 -7.27 -8.99 -6.43
N TYR A 38 -6.04 -9.06 -6.90
CA TYR A 38 -4.93 -8.27 -6.39
C TYR A 38 -4.72 -7.02 -7.25
N THR A 39 -4.44 -5.90 -6.60
CA THR A 39 -3.95 -4.69 -7.25
C THR A 39 -2.46 -4.54 -6.95
N ILE A 40 -1.64 -4.50 -7.99
CA ILE A 40 -0.18 -4.42 -7.90
C ILE A 40 0.27 -3.01 -8.27
N TYR A 41 1.08 -2.45 -7.38
CA TYR A 41 1.72 -1.15 -7.52
C TYR A 41 3.22 -1.34 -7.67
N VAL A 42 3.80 -0.52 -8.53
CA VAL A 42 5.25 -0.40 -8.78
C VAL A 42 5.58 1.07 -8.69
N ASP A 43 6.55 1.44 -7.84
CA ASP A 43 6.86 2.84 -7.49
C ASP A 43 5.62 3.64 -7.12
N GLN A 44 4.77 3.04 -6.27
CA GLN A 44 3.48 3.60 -5.81
C GLN A 44 2.44 3.86 -6.91
N LYS A 45 2.73 3.50 -8.16
CA LYS A 45 1.81 3.59 -9.30
C LYS A 45 1.17 2.25 -9.57
N GLU A 46 -0.15 2.22 -9.71
CA GLU A 46 -0.88 1.02 -10.11
C GLU A 46 -0.44 0.59 -11.52
N VAL A 47 -0.04 -0.68 -11.67
CA VAL A 47 0.40 -1.23 -12.96
C VAL A 47 -0.39 -2.45 -13.41
N LYS A 48 -1.04 -3.17 -12.48
CA LYS A 48 -1.73 -4.41 -12.77
C LYS A 48 -2.86 -4.69 -11.79
N GLU A 49 -3.99 -5.11 -12.33
CA GLU A 49 -5.01 -5.85 -11.60
C GLU A 49 -4.92 -7.32 -12.03
N TYR A 50 -4.88 -8.24 -11.06
CA TYR A 50 -4.77 -9.68 -11.27
C TYR A 50 -5.93 -10.39 -10.58
N GLU A 51 -6.88 -10.90 -11.37
CA GLU A 51 -8.06 -11.60 -10.84
C GLU A 51 -7.66 -12.89 -10.10
N HIS A 52 -8.39 -13.19 -9.02
CA HIS A 52 -8.14 -14.40 -8.24
C HIS A 52 -8.46 -15.64 -9.07
N ARG A 53 -7.45 -16.50 -9.29
CA ARG A 53 -7.63 -17.82 -9.94
C ARG A 53 -7.80 -18.97 -8.97
N VAL A 54 -7.51 -18.72 -7.69
CA VAL A 54 -7.68 -19.62 -6.55
C VAL A 54 -8.20 -18.80 -5.36
N PRO A 55 -8.81 -19.43 -4.34
CA PRO A 55 -9.30 -18.70 -3.18
C PRO A 55 -8.19 -17.87 -2.51
N LEU A 56 -8.45 -16.58 -2.27
CA LEU A 56 -7.52 -15.70 -1.55
C LEU A 56 -7.12 -16.27 -0.19
N SER A 57 -8.06 -16.93 0.51
CA SER A 57 -7.84 -17.58 1.80
C SER A 57 -6.81 -18.72 1.78
N SER A 58 -6.44 -19.23 0.61
CA SER A 58 -5.37 -20.23 0.48
C SER A 58 -3.96 -19.64 0.69
N VAL A 59 -3.81 -18.31 0.64
CA VAL A 59 -2.54 -17.64 0.89
C VAL A 59 -2.27 -17.62 2.39
N THR A 60 -1.31 -18.43 2.82
CA THR A 60 -0.89 -18.54 4.23
C THR A 60 0.54 -18.06 4.46
N HIS A 61 1.32 -17.94 3.39
CA HIS A 61 2.73 -17.56 3.42
C HIS A 61 3.06 -16.69 2.20
N PHE A 62 4.13 -15.93 2.28
CA PHE A 62 4.77 -15.29 1.14
C PHE A 62 6.28 -15.56 1.21
N SER A 63 6.95 -15.57 0.06
CA SER A 63 8.39 -15.70 -0.05
C SER A 63 8.94 -14.69 -1.05
N ILE A 64 10.19 -14.32 -0.86
CA ILE A 64 10.95 -13.46 -1.78
C ILE A 64 12.29 -14.15 -1.98
N ASP A 65 12.69 -14.32 -3.23
CA ASP A 65 13.93 -14.99 -3.63
C ASP A 65 14.46 -14.37 -4.94
N GLY A 66 15.71 -14.67 -5.28
CA GLY A 66 16.42 -14.17 -6.46
C GLY A 66 17.36 -13.00 -6.17
N ASP A 67 17.79 -12.31 -7.24
CA ASP A 67 18.79 -11.24 -7.22
C ASP A 67 18.23 -9.93 -6.65
N VAL A 68 17.91 -9.91 -5.35
CA VAL A 68 17.37 -8.74 -4.64
C VAL A 68 17.94 -8.64 -3.22
N LEU A 69 18.40 -7.44 -2.84
CA LEU A 69 18.70 -7.12 -1.44
C LEU A 69 17.44 -6.55 -0.80
N ILE A 70 16.84 -7.29 0.12
CA ILE A 70 15.62 -6.87 0.81
C ILE A 70 15.97 -5.84 1.89
N THR A 71 15.41 -4.63 1.78
CA THR A 71 15.60 -3.54 2.75
C THR A 71 14.37 -3.25 3.60
N TYR A 72 13.16 -3.56 3.11
CA TYR A 72 11.92 -3.33 3.83
C TYR A 72 10.83 -4.33 3.42
N ILE A 73 10.16 -4.94 4.41
CA ILE A 73 8.95 -5.74 4.24
C ILE A 73 7.94 -5.32 5.29
N HIS A 74 6.69 -5.13 4.87
CA HIS A 74 5.57 -4.90 5.78
C HIS A 74 4.28 -5.45 5.16
N TRP A 75 3.46 -6.12 5.96
CA TRP A 75 2.11 -6.52 5.59
C TRP A 75 1.11 -6.07 6.66
N GLY A 76 -0.09 -5.70 6.23
CA GLY A 76 -1.14 -5.23 7.13
C GLY A 76 -1.99 -4.15 6.48
N GLY A 77 -2.64 -3.36 7.32
CA GLY A 77 -3.66 -2.42 6.87
C GLY A 77 -5.00 -3.09 6.58
N LYS A 78 -5.99 -2.28 6.25
CA LYS A 78 -7.37 -2.70 5.96
C LYS A 78 -8.04 -1.65 5.09
N TYR A 79 -9.32 -1.83 4.80
CA TYR A 79 -10.13 -0.73 4.32
C TYR A 79 -10.34 0.28 5.45
N TYR A 80 -9.80 1.48 5.26
CA TYR A 80 -10.01 2.62 6.16
C TYR A 80 -11.09 3.51 5.53
N PRO A 81 -12.25 3.69 6.18
CA PRO A 81 -13.26 4.61 5.69
C PRO A 81 -12.71 6.03 5.76
N VAL A 82 -13.01 6.86 4.76
CA VAL A 82 -12.70 8.29 4.75
C VAL A 82 -14.02 9.07 4.68
N PRO A 83 -14.30 10.01 5.60
CA PRO A 83 -13.41 10.51 6.67
C PRO A 83 -13.09 9.44 7.73
N TYR A 84 -11.82 9.42 8.16
CA TYR A 84 -11.32 8.47 9.16
C TYR A 84 -11.12 9.17 10.50
N GLU A 85 -11.63 8.57 11.56
CA GLU A 85 -11.39 9.03 12.93
C GLU A 85 -11.15 7.83 13.85
N SER A 86 -10.16 7.94 14.71
CA SER A 86 -9.86 6.96 15.74
C SER A 86 -8.99 7.56 16.83
N GLY A 87 -9.14 7.10 18.07
CA GLY A 87 -8.13 7.33 19.10
C GLY A 87 -6.82 6.58 18.78
N LEU A 88 -5.69 7.17 19.16
CA LEU A 88 -4.41 6.45 19.21
C LEU A 88 -4.35 5.67 20.52
N SER A 89 -4.06 4.37 20.46
CA SER A 89 -3.98 3.50 21.63
C SER A 89 -2.76 3.80 22.51
N GLY A 90 -2.78 3.31 23.75
CA GLY A 90 -1.71 3.52 24.73
C GLY A 90 -1.51 5.00 25.06
N ASP A 91 -0.25 5.44 25.13
CA ASP A 91 0.09 6.86 25.39
C ASP A 91 -0.14 7.77 24.17
N GLY A 92 -0.61 7.23 23.05
CA GLY A 92 -0.73 7.96 21.79
C GLY A 92 0.63 8.32 21.18
N LEU A 93 0.68 9.46 20.48
CA LEU A 93 1.90 9.95 19.82
C LEU A 93 2.67 10.89 20.75
N VAL A 94 3.55 10.32 21.57
CA VAL A 94 4.46 11.02 22.48
C VAL A 94 5.85 11.23 21.84
N PRO A 95 6.70 12.14 22.38
CA PRO A 95 8.08 12.29 21.90
C PRO A 95 8.81 10.95 21.79
N GLY A 96 9.50 10.73 20.66
CA GLY A 96 10.18 9.47 20.35
C GLY A 96 9.32 8.42 19.62
N LYS A 97 8.00 8.59 19.53
CA LYS A 97 7.12 7.74 18.69
C LYS A 97 6.89 8.36 17.31
N SER A 98 6.55 7.51 16.33
CA SER A 98 6.23 7.89 14.95
C SER A 98 4.89 7.33 14.52
N LEU A 99 4.16 8.07 13.69
CA LEU A 99 2.92 7.63 13.04
C LEU A 99 3.17 7.50 11.54
N LEU A 100 3.04 6.29 10.99
CA LEU A 100 3.18 6.01 9.56
C LEU A 100 1.79 5.82 8.93
N ILE A 101 1.50 6.61 7.88
CA ILE A 101 0.24 6.56 7.14
C ILE A 101 0.53 6.28 5.67
N PHE A 102 0.03 5.16 5.14
CA PHE A 102 0.04 4.87 3.72
C PHE A 102 -1.27 5.33 3.10
N ALA A 103 -1.22 6.36 2.24
CA ALA A 103 -2.38 6.92 1.56
C ALA A 103 -2.07 7.22 0.09
N THR A 104 -3.09 7.13 -0.76
CA THR A 104 -3.02 7.55 -2.16
C THR A 104 -4.01 8.70 -2.35
N PRO A 105 -3.54 9.93 -2.66
CA PRO A 105 -4.44 11.02 -3.02
C PRO A 105 -5.32 10.64 -4.21
N GLU A 106 -6.58 11.07 -4.21
CA GLU A 106 -7.47 10.82 -5.34
C GLU A 106 -6.93 11.50 -6.60
N LYS A 107 -7.03 10.83 -7.75
CA LYS A 107 -6.50 11.34 -9.04
C LYS A 107 -7.03 12.72 -9.43
N LYS A 108 -8.25 13.05 -9.01
CA LYS A 108 -8.91 14.35 -9.25
C LYS A 108 -9.12 15.15 -7.96
N GLY A 109 -8.53 14.69 -6.85
CA GLY A 109 -8.63 15.33 -5.55
C GLY A 109 -7.91 16.67 -5.54
N LYS A 110 -8.52 17.69 -4.92
CA LYS A 110 -7.90 19.01 -4.76
C LYS A 110 -7.01 19.09 -3.53
N ARG A 111 -7.44 18.48 -2.44
CA ARG A 111 -6.78 18.54 -1.12
C ARG A 111 -7.24 17.38 -0.24
N PHE A 112 -6.44 17.08 0.77
CA PHE A 112 -6.82 16.24 1.90
C PHE A 112 -6.16 16.76 3.17
N HIS A 113 -6.56 16.28 4.33
CA HIS A 113 -5.88 16.64 5.58
C HIS A 113 -5.75 15.47 6.53
N ILE A 114 -4.78 15.59 7.44
CA ILE A 114 -4.52 14.70 8.56
C ILE A 114 -4.39 15.57 9.79
N ASN A 115 -5.25 15.32 10.79
CA ASN A 115 -5.21 16.01 12.07
C ASN A 115 -4.61 15.10 13.14
N LEU A 116 -3.67 15.64 13.91
CA LEU A 116 -3.25 15.05 15.18
C LEU A 116 -3.87 15.85 16.31
N LEU A 117 -4.83 15.26 17.01
CA LEU A 117 -5.63 15.96 18.02
C LEU A 117 -5.19 15.61 19.45
N LYS A 118 -5.39 16.56 20.35
CA LYS A 118 -5.35 16.35 21.80
C LYS A 118 -6.74 15.92 22.31
N LYS A 119 -6.80 15.44 23.56
CA LYS A 119 -8.06 15.00 24.20
C LYS A 119 -9.13 16.08 24.30
N ASN A 120 -8.74 17.35 24.35
CA ASN A 120 -9.64 18.50 24.41
C ASN A 120 -10.14 18.97 23.03
N GLY A 121 -9.75 18.30 21.94
CA GLY A 121 -10.12 18.68 20.57
C GLY A 121 -9.12 19.62 19.87
N ASP A 122 -8.10 20.13 20.58
CA ASP A 122 -7.08 20.97 19.96
C ASP A 122 -6.31 20.19 18.90
N ILE A 123 -6.01 20.86 17.77
CA ILE A 123 -5.19 20.29 16.71
C ILE A 123 -3.73 20.63 16.99
N ALA A 124 -2.95 19.63 17.39
CA ALA A 124 -1.50 19.76 17.56
C ALA A 124 -0.77 19.90 16.21
N LEU A 125 -1.27 19.20 15.18
CA LEU A 125 -0.78 19.31 13.81
C LEU A 125 -1.94 19.17 12.82
N HIS A 126 -2.05 20.13 11.91
CA HIS A 126 -2.91 20.08 10.74
C HIS A 126 -2.03 19.93 9.50
N PHE A 127 -1.87 18.70 8.99
CA PHE A 127 -1.16 18.46 7.75
C PHE A 127 -2.17 18.48 6.60
N ASN A 128 -2.08 19.45 5.69
CA ASN A 128 -3.10 19.69 4.66
C ASN A 128 -2.49 19.96 3.27
N PRO A 129 -2.14 18.92 2.50
CA PRO A 129 -1.75 19.08 1.11
C PRO A 129 -2.88 19.66 0.24
N ARG A 130 -2.54 20.65 -0.58
CA ARG A 130 -3.47 21.37 -1.48
C ARG A 130 -2.86 21.46 -2.89
N PHE A 131 -3.27 20.55 -3.77
CA PHE A 131 -2.73 20.45 -5.12
C PHE A 131 -3.15 21.60 -6.04
N ASP A 132 -4.23 22.30 -5.67
CA ASP A 132 -4.75 23.47 -6.34
C ASP A 132 -4.03 24.77 -5.96
N GLU A 133 -3.20 24.77 -4.90
CA GLU A 133 -2.55 25.98 -4.38
C GLU A 133 -1.04 26.08 -4.67
N LYS A 134 -0.39 25.01 -5.18
CA LYS A 134 1.02 24.94 -5.65
C LYS A 134 1.96 26.04 -5.14
N VAL A 135 2.13 26.15 -3.82
CA VAL A 135 3.17 26.97 -3.18
C VAL A 135 4.41 26.12 -2.95
#